data_AF-A0A2P9AUF8-F1
#
_entry.id   AF-A0A2P9AUF8-F1
#
_cell.length_a   1.000
_cell.length_b   1.000
_cell.length_c   1.000
_cell.angle_alpha   90.00
_cell.angle_beta   90.00
_cell.angle_gamma   90.00
#
_symmetry.space_group_name_H-M   'P 1'
#
loop_
_entity.id
_entity.type
_entity.pdbx_description
1 polymer ?
#
loop_
_entity_poly.entity_id
_entity_poly.type
_entity_poly.pdbx_seq_one_letter_code
_entity_poly.pdbx_strand_id
1 'polypeptide(L)'
;MVQVTEAPEAASLALREFLTGPEDEKPFADFLAWLQRERVLPQIILYEPAETIRLAELQRRGLIPWRDLPVLFVLGATPSARPRIPRAFRHFLLPT
;
A
#
# COMPACT_ATOMS: atom_id res chain seq x y z
N MET A 1 25.68 7.57 8.58
CA MET A 1 25.24 6.65 7.52
C MET A 1 24.30 5.65 8.17
N VAL A 2 22.99 5.78 7.99
CA VAL A 2 22.03 4.80 8.53
C VAL A 2 22.08 3.58 7.61
N GLN A 3 22.68 2.50 8.09
CA GLN A 3 22.48 1.19 7.46
C GLN A 3 21.14 0.67 7.95
N VAL A 4 20.13 0.67 7.07
CA VAL A 4 18.90 -0.07 7.31
C VAL A 4 19.22 -1.53 7.02
N THR A 5 19.45 -2.32 8.07
CA THR A 5 19.56 -3.77 7.99
C THR A 5 18.25 -4.38 8.48
N GLU A 6 17.82 -5.46 7.82
CA GLU A 6 16.60 -6.25 8.04
C GLU A 6 15.34 -5.74 7.33
N ALA A 7 14.60 -6.67 6.76
CA ALA A 7 13.36 -6.40 6.02
C ALA A 7 12.36 -5.66 6.93
N PRO A 8 11.62 -4.67 6.42
CA PRO A 8 10.71 -3.90 7.24
C PRO A 8 9.56 -4.76 7.78
N GLU A 9 8.98 -4.41 8.91
CA GLU A 9 7.80 -5.10 9.43
C GLU A 9 6.59 -5.01 8.48
N ALA A 10 6.50 -3.91 7.72
CA ALA A 10 5.43 -3.65 6.77
C ALA A 10 5.88 -2.78 5.60
N ALA A 11 5.16 -2.86 4.47
CA ALA A 11 5.38 -2.02 3.30
C ALA A 11 4.04 -1.49 2.76
N SER A 12 3.96 -0.18 2.54
CA SER A 12 2.79 0.44 1.90
C SER A 12 2.93 0.39 0.38
N LEU A 13 1.96 -0.18 -0.32
CA LEU A 13 2.00 -0.45 -1.75
C LEU A 13 0.80 0.18 -2.45
N ALA A 14 1.02 1.16 -3.32
CA ALA A 14 -0.04 1.73 -4.15
C ALA A 14 -0.41 0.78 -5.30
N LEU A 15 -1.64 0.26 -5.31
CA LEU A 15 -2.03 -0.78 -6.26
C LEU A 15 -1.82 -0.36 -7.72
N ARG A 16 -2.20 0.87 -8.07
CA ARG A 16 -2.00 1.46 -9.41
C ARG A 16 -0.54 1.58 -9.86
N GLU A 17 0.42 1.69 -8.95
CA GLU A 17 1.84 1.83 -9.30
C GLU A 17 2.43 0.46 -9.66
N PHE A 18 1.94 -0.60 -9.01
CA PHE A 18 2.37 -1.97 -9.29
C PHE A 18 1.61 -2.59 -10.46
N LEU A 19 0.41 -2.11 -10.77
CA LEU A 19 -0.46 -2.72 -11.76
C LEU A 19 -0.90 -1.70 -12.82
N THR A 20 -0.01 -1.41 -13.76
CA THR A 20 -0.32 -0.55 -14.91
C THR A 20 -1.06 -1.30 -16.01
N GLY A 21 -0.83 -2.61 -16.12
CA GLY A 21 -1.52 -3.50 -17.07
C GLY A 21 -1.69 -4.94 -16.55
N PRO A 22 -2.32 -5.84 -17.33
CA PRO A 22 -2.45 -7.27 -16.99
C PRO A 22 -1.12 -8.02 -16.88
N GLU A 23 -0.09 -7.58 -17.61
CA GLU A 23 1.26 -8.15 -17.59
C GLU A 23 1.96 -8.03 -16.23
N ASP A 24 1.54 -7.07 -15.42
CA ASP A 24 2.13 -6.79 -14.10
C ASP A 24 1.58 -7.71 -13.00
N GLU A 25 0.46 -8.42 -13.24
CA GLU A 25 -0.21 -9.21 -12.22
C GLU A 25 0.68 -10.35 -11.69
N LYS A 26 1.42 -11.02 -12.57
CA LYS A 26 2.30 -12.12 -12.19
C LYS A 26 3.52 -11.62 -11.40
N PRO A 27 4.29 -10.62 -11.88
CA PRO A 27 5.36 -10.00 -11.10
C PRO A 27 4.87 -9.49 -9.73
N PHE A 28 3.70 -8.87 -9.68
CA PHE A 28 3.12 -8.39 -8.43
C PHE A 28 2.81 -9.54 -7.47
N ALA A 29 2.19 -10.62 -7.95
CA ALA A 29 1.92 -11.81 -7.13
C ALA A 29 3.22 -12.46 -6.60
N ASP A 30 4.27 -12.54 -7.43
CA ASP A 30 5.56 -13.08 -7.03
C ASP A 30 6.25 -12.19 -5.97
N PHE A 31 6.11 -10.87 -6.09
CA PHE A 31 6.57 -9.91 -5.08
C PHE A 31 5.80 -10.07 -3.76
N LEU A 32 4.47 -10.21 -3.81
CA LEU A 32 3.64 -10.48 -2.63
C LEU A 32 4.01 -11.80 -1.96
N ALA A 33 4.30 -12.85 -2.74
CA ALA A 33 4.79 -14.12 -2.20
C ALA A 33 6.18 -13.99 -1.55
N TRP A 34 7.04 -13.10 -2.06
CA TRP A 34 8.29 -12.76 -1.39
C TRP A 34 8.06 -12.05 -0.06
N LEU A 35 7.19 -11.02 -0.03
CA LEU A 35 6.84 -10.31 1.21
C LEU A 35 6.31 -11.27 2.29
N GLN A 36 5.46 -12.23 1.91
CA GLN A 36 4.95 -13.24 2.83
C GLN A 36 6.08 -14.10 3.43
N ARG A 37 7.07 -14.51 2.63
CA ARG A 37 8.22 -15.29 3.09
C ARG A 37 9.12 -14.49 4.04
N GLU A 38 9.33 -13.21 3.75
CA GLU A 38 10.13 -12.31 4.58
C GLU A 38 9.35 -11.76 5.79
N ARG A 39 8.08 -12.19 5.98
CA ARG A 39 7.18 -11.71 7.04
C ARG A 39 6.97 -10.19 7.02
N VAL A 40 7.02 -9.58 5.84
CA VAL A 40 6.70 -8.17 5.62
C VAL A 40 5.21 -8.05 5.35
N LEU A 41 4.47 -7.32 6.18
CA LEU A 41 3.03 -7.11 5.99
C LEU A 41 2.77 -6.03 4.93
N PRO A 42 2.11 -6.33 3.81
CA PRO A 42 1.70 -5.28 2.89
C PRO A 42 0.51 -4.50 3.44
N GLN A 43 0.54 -3.18 3.28
CA GLN A 43 -0.64 -2.31 3.36
C GLN A 43 -0.94 -1.80 1.95
N ILE A 44 -2.07 -2.22 1.38
CA ILE A 44 -2.44 -1.83 0.02
C ILE A 44 -3.10 -0.45 0.05
N ILE A 45 -2.60 0.48 -0.75
CA ILE A 45 -3.17 1.80 -0.93
C ILE A 45 -4.05 1.81 -2.18
N LEU A 46 -5.29 2.28 -2.01
CA LEU A 46 -6.28 2.46 -3.07
C LEU A 46 -6.70 3.93 -3.09
N TYR A 47 -6.77 4.54 -4.27
CA TYR A 47 -7.17 5.94 -4.44
C TYR A 47 -8.57 6.05 -5.06
N GLU A 48 -9.06 5.02 -5.75
CA GLU A 48 -10.39 5.02 -6.37
C GLU A 48 -11.18 3.72 -6.16
N PRO A 49 -12.53 3.75 -6.22
CA PRO A 49 -13.38 2.58 -6.00
C PRO A 49 -13.08 1.40 -6.94
N ALA A 50 -12.70 1.67 -8.20
CA ALA A 50 -12.37 0.63 -9.18
C ALA A 50 -11.17 -0.24 -8.74
N GLU A 51 -10.21 0.33 -8.00
CA GLU A 51 -9.08 -0.41 -7.46
C GLU A 51 -9.51 -1.43 -6.39
N THR A 52 -10.63 -1.20 -5.69
CA THR A 52 -11.19 -2.16 -4.71
C THR A 52 -11.69 -3.42 -5.41
N ILE A 53 -12.40 -3.25 -6.52
CA ILE A 53 -12.87 -4.36 -7.35
C ILE A 53 -11.66 -5.12 -7.88
N ARG A 54 -10.67 -4.41 -8.42
CA ARG A 54 -9.43 -5.04 -8.92
C ARG A 54 -8.71 -5.84 -7.84
N LEU A 55 -8.55 -5.30 -6.63
CA LEU A 55 -7.92 -6.03 -5.52
C LEU A 55 -8.70 -7.30 -5.15
N ALA A 56 -10.04 -7.21 -5.08
CA ALA A 56 -10.89 -8.35 -4.79
C ALA A 56 -10.81 -9.44 -5.89
N GLU A 57 -10.71 -9.04 -7.15
CA GLU A 57 -10.49 -9.94 -8.29
C GLU A 57 -9.17 -10.70 -8.17
N LEU A 58 -8.07 -9.99 -7.90
CA LEU A 58 -6.75 -10.59 -7.69
C LEU A 58 -6.78 -11.58 -6.52
N GLN A 59 -7.44 -11.21 -5.43
CA GLN A 59 -7.57 -12.06 -4.25
C GLN A 59 -8.39 -13.32 -4.54
N ARG A 60 -9.53 -13.19 -5.23
CA ARG A 60 -10.36 -14.34 -5.63
C ARG A 60 -9.61 -15.28 -6.57
N ARG A 61 -8.75 -14.74 -7.43
CA ARG A 61 -7.89 -15.51 -8.35
C ARG A 61 -6.66 -16.12 -7.67
N GLY A 62 -6.46 -15.88 -6.37
CA GLY A 62 -5.35 -16.44 -5.59
C GLY A 62 -3.99 -15.77 -5.83
N LEU A 63 -3.98 -14.57 -6.41
CA LEU A 63 -2.75 -13.79 -6.65
C LEU A 63 -2.29 -13.02 -5.40
N ILE A 64 -3.16 -12.94 -4.39
CA ILE A 64 -2.88 -12.35 -3.08
C ILE A 64 -2.75 -13.49 -2.07
N PRO A 65 -1.60 -13.67 -1.41
CA PRO A 65 -1.37 -14.82 -0.54
C PRO A 65 -1.93 -14.64 0.89
N TRP A 66 -2.58 -13.51 1.19
CA TRP A 66 -3.29 -13.26 2.45
C TRP A 66 -4.80 -13.36 2.28
N ARG A 67 -5.45 -13.90 3.31
CA ARG A 67 -6.91 -13.90 3.43
C ARG A 67 -7.44 -12.50 3.76
N ASP A 68 -6.73 -11.77 4.61
CA ASP A 68 -7.10 -10.43 5.05
C ASP A 68 -5.86 -9.53 4.95
N LEU A 69 -6.02 -8.35 4.36
CA LEU A 69 -4.96 -7.38 4.14
C LEU A 69 -5.40 -6.01 4.71
N PRO A 70 -4.50 -5.25 5.34
CA PRO A 70 -4.73 -3.84 5.58
C PRO A 70 -4.88 -3.08 4.26
N VAL A 71 -5.99 -2.34 4.13
CA VAL A 71 -6.24 -1.46 2.98
C VAL A 71 -6.38 -0.02 3.47
N LEU A 72 -5.61 0.88 2.86
CA LEU A 72 -5.68 2.33 3.11
C LEU A 72 -6.31 3.04 1.91
N PHE A 73 -7.48 3.64 2.13
CA PHE A 73 -8.13 4.48 1.13
C PHE A 73 -7.59 5.91 1.20
N VAL A 74 -6.87 6.34 0.17
CA VAL A 74 -6.36 7.71 0.03
C VAL A 74 -7.31 8.48 -0.88
N LEU A 75 -8.35 9.03 -0.27
CA LEU A 75 -9.28 9.92 -0.95
C LEU A 75 -8.60 11.29 -1.10
N GLY A 76 -8.40 11.71 -2.36
CA GLY A 76 -7.82 13.00 -2.65
C GLY A 76 -8.56 14.13 -1.94
N ALA A 77 -7.80 15.06 -1.36
CA ALA A 77 -8.32 16.39 -1.08
C ALA A 77 -8.67 17.02 -2.43
N THR A 78 -9.94 17.40 -2.63
CA THR A 78 -10.31 18.31 -3.73
C THR A 78 -9.41 19.55 -3.64
N PRO A 79 -9.12 20.29 -4.74
CA PRO A 79 -8.26 21.48 -4.67
C PRO A 79 -8.71 22.53 -3.62
N SER A 80 -9.98 22.50 -3.22
CA SER A 80 -10.60 23.31 -2.18
C SER A 80 -10.55 22.71 -0.77
N ALA A 81 -10.06 21.49 -0.59
CA ALA A 81 -10.01 20.82 0.70
C ALA A 81 -8.76 21.28 1.46
N ARG A 82 -9.00 21.94 2.61
CA ARG A 82 -7.95 22.38 3.55
C ARG A 82 -7.09 21.18 3.97
N PRO A 83 -5.75 21.30 4.00
CA PRO A 83 -4.88 20.26 4.54
C PRO A 83 -5.30 19.93 5.97
N ARG A 84 -5.78 18.71 6.20
CA ARG A 84 -6.07 18.21 7.54
C ARG A 84 -4.77 17.66 8.09
N ILE A 85 -3.95 18.52 8.71
CA ILE A 85 -2.87 18.05 9.58
C ILE A 85 -3.52 17.73 10.93
N PRO A 86 -3.60 16.46 11.36
CA PRO A 86 -4.07 16.16 12.71
C PRO A 86 -3.19 16.89 13.72
N ARG A 87 -3.80 17.52 14.74
CA ARG A 87 -3.10 18.39 15.71
C ARG A 87 -1.89 17.71 16.37
N ALA A 88 -1.87 16.38 16.41
CA ALA A 88 -0.77 15.55 16.90
C ALA A 88 0.55 15.72 16.13
N PHE A 89 0.54 16.03 14.83
CA PHE A 89 1.76 16.07 14.01
C PHE A 89 2.58 17.36 14.12
N ARG A 90 2.06 18.40 14.79
CA ARG A 90 2.81 19.67 14.96
C ARG A 90 4.15 19.50 15.69
N HIS A 91 4.25 18.52 16.58
CA HIS A 91 5.47 18.28 17.35
C HIS A 91 6.57 17.55 16.55
N PHE A 92 6.24 17.02 15.37
CA PHE A 92 7.18 16.27 14.52
C PHE A 92 7.71 17.07 13.32
N LEU A 93 7.04 18.15 12.92
CA LEU A 93 7.32 18.86 11.66
C LEU A 93 8.06 20.21 11.83
N LEU A 94 8.40 20.59 13.06
CA LEU A 94 9.18 21.80 13.34
C LEU A 94 10.35 21.41 14.25
N PRO A 95 11.61 21.62 13.84
CA PRO A 95 12.71 21.58 14.79
C PRO A 95 12.51 22.72 15.79
N THR A 96 12.66 22.41 17.09
CA THR A 96 12.78 23.42 18.16
C THR A 96 13.99 24.30 17.96
#